data_AF-A0A2D5HBX8-F1
#
_entry.id   AF-A0A2D5HBX8-F1
#
_cell.length_a   1.000
_cell.length_b   1.000
_cell.length_c   1.000
_cell.angle_alpha   90.00
_cell.angle_beta   90.00
_cell.angle_gamma   90.00
#
_symmetry.space_group_name_H-M   'P 1'
#
loop_
_entity.id
_entity.type
_entity.pdbx_description
1 polymer ?
#
loop_
_entity_poly.entity_id
_entity_poly.type
_entity_poly.pdbx_seq_one_letter_code
_entity_poly.pdbx_strand_id
1 'polypeptide(L)'
;MSSGGTEDGMSQEGITPFLRVLRLILHSFLRQRMAWPGQRPEDMDIAFDIEAMAGTVGLSTGDMAAALDQLTGGGLIFWQNGVLRVMDPDGLVDAARVDPAQLSDWLSN
;
A
#
# COMPACT_ATOMS: atom_id res chain seq x y z
N MET A 1 3.22 34.01 37.11
CA MET A 1 2.15 33.69 36.15
C MET A 1 2.68 32.54 35.30
N SER A 2 2.15 31.34 35.56
CA SER A 2 2.49 30.08 34.93
C SER A 2 2.09 30.09 33.44
N SER A 3 2.99 29.66 32.56
CA SER A 3 2.93 28.38 31.82
C SER A 3 2.01 28.41 30.60
N GLY A 4 2.55 27.90 29.49
CA GLY A 4 1.75 27.57 28.31
C GLY A 4 2.55 27.67 27.03
N GLY A 5 3.65 26.92 26.93
CA GLY A 5 4.05 26.41 25.63
C GLY A 5 2.96 25.45 25.20
N THR A 6 2.26 25.77 24.11
CA THR A 6 1.36 24.82 23.47
C THR A 6 2.05 24.38 22.20
N GLU A 7 2.67 23.21 22.33
CA GLU A 7 2.94 22.27 21.28
C GLU A 7 1.64 22.01 20.51
N ASP A 8 1.56 22.41 19.25
CA ASP A 8 0.69 21.75 18.26
C ASP A 8 1.21 22.08 16.84
N GLY A 9 2.42 21.60 16.57
CA GLY A 9 2.87 21.35 15.21
C GLY A 9 2.53 19.92 14.84
N MET A 10 1.25 19.56 14.84
CA MET A 10 0.79 18.21 14.55
C MET A 10 1.01 17.91 13.06
N SER A 11 2.18 17.34 12.78
CA SER A 11 2.59 16.52 11.65
C SER A 11 1.74 16.62 10.37
N GLN A 12 2.07 17.56 9.51
CA GLN A 12 2.02 17.30 8.06
C GLN A 12 3.23 16.42 7.70
N GLU A 13 3.28 15.19 8.22
CA GLU A 13 4.14 14.16 7.64
C GLU A 13 3.56 13.87 6.26
N GLY A 14 4.09 14.56 5.25
CA GLY A 14 3.68 14.35 3.87
C GLY A 14 3.80 12.86 3.56
N ILE A 15 2.70 12.23 3.11
CA ILE A 15 2.67 10.81 2.75
C ILE A 15 3.86 10.52 1.85
N THR A 16 4.80 9.73 2.37
CA THR A 16 6.05 9.42 1.67
C THR A 16 5.74 8.68 0.36
N PRO A 17 6.60 8.79 -0.67
CA PRO A 17 6.47 8.03 -1.92
C PRO A 17 6.18 6.55 -1.67
N PHE A 18 6.93 5.93 -0.75
CA PHE A 18 6.77 4.53 -0.37
C PHE A 18 5.39 4.23 0.24
N LEU A 19 4.90 5.11 1.13
CA LEU A 19 3.58 4.95 1.74
C LEU A 19 2.44 5.07 0.71
N ARG A 20 2.61 5.89 -0.34
CA ARG A 20 1.66 5.95 -1.46
C ARG A 20 1.63 4.65 -2.24
N VAL A 21 2.79 4.04 -2.50
CA VAL A 21 2.89 2.73 -3.17
C VAL A 21 2.22 1.64 -2.35
N LEU A 22 2.52 1.56 -1.05
CA LEU A 22 1.91 0.61 -0.12
C LEU A 22 0.37 0.70 -0.14
N ARG A 23 -0.16 1.92 -0.01
CA ARG A 23 -1.62 2.16 -0.03
C ARG A 23 -2.25 1.83 -1.38
N LEU A 24 -1.55 2.12 -2.48
CA LEU A 24 -2.00 1.74 -3.82
C LEU A 24 -2.11 0.22 -3.96
N ILE A 25 -1.07 -0.52 -3.57
CA ILE A 25 -1.04 -1.99 -3.65
C ILE A 25 -2.14 -2.58 -2.76
N LEU A 26 -2.28 -2.09 -1.53
CA LEU A 26 -3.32 -2.54 -0.61
C LEU A 26 -4.72 -2.32 -1.19
N HIS A 27 -5.00 -1.12 -1.71
CA HIS A 27 -6.31 -0.83 -2.30
C HIS A 27 -6.59 -1.72 -3.53
N SER A 28 -5.61 -1.90 -4.42
CA SER A 28 -5.72 -2.81 -5.57
C SER A 28 -5.94 -4.27 -5.16
N PHE A 29 -5.28 -4.71 -4.09
CA PHE A 29 -5.45 -6.04 -3.52
C PHE A 29 -6.86 -6.22 -2.96
N LEU A 30 -7.34 -5.31 -2.11
CA LEU A 30 -8.67 -5.40 -1.48
C LEU A 30 -9.78 -5.45 -2.53
N ARG A 31 -9.70 -4.60 -3.57
CA ARG A 31 -10.67 -4.61 -4.67
C ARG A 31 -10.75 -5.96 -5.38
N GLN A 32 -9.60 -6.57 -5.69
CA GLN A 32 -9.56 -7.88 -6.34
C GLN A 32 -9.95 -9.00 -5.39
N ARG A 33 -9.57 -8.91 -4.12
CA ARG A 33 -9.90 -9.89 -3.08
C ARG A 33 -11.41 -10.06 -2.91
N MET A 34 -12.20 -8.98 -3.06
CA MET A 34 -13.66 -9.02 -2.99
C MET A 34 -14.29 -9.80 -4.16
N ALA A 35 -13.68 -9.75 -5.35
CA ALA A 35 -14.15 -10.48 -6.53
C ALA A 35 -13.57 -11.90 -6.61
N TRP A 36 -12.55 -12.22 -5.81
CA TRP A 36 -11.79 -13.46 -5.93
C TRP A 36 -12.43 -14.61 -5.13
N PRO A 37 -12.76 -15.75 -5.77
CA PRO A 37 -13.45 -16.87 -5.12
C PRO A 37 -12.53 -17.79 -4.32
N GLY A 38 -11.22 -17.65 -4.44
CA GLY A 38 -10.28 -18.52 -3.76
C GLY A 38 -10.16 -18.24 -2.26
N GLN A 39 -9.50 -19.16 -1.56
CA GLN A 39 -9.42 -19.14 -0.09
C GLN A 39 -8.15 -18.45 0.44
N ARG A 40 -7.04 -18.49 -0.29
CA ARG A 40 -5.73 -17.99 0.18
C ARG A 40 -5.22 -16.79 -0.62
N PRO A 41 -4.98 -15.63 0.01
CA PRO A 41 -4.56 -14.42 -0.71
C PRO A 41 -3.25 -14.58 -1.49
N GLU A 42 -2.37 -15.50 -1.08
CA GLU A 42 -1.11 -15.82 -1.76
C GLU A 42 -1.30 -16.44 -3.16
N ASP A 43 -2.44 -17.09 -3.41
CA ASP A 43 -2.77 -17.70 -4.71
C ASP A 43 -3.37 -16.68 -5.69
N MET A 44 -3.55 -15.43 -5.26
CA MET A 44 -4.20 -14.40 -6.07
C MET A 44 -3.18 -13.64 -6.91
N ASP A 45 -3.14 -13.96 -8.21
CA ASP A 45 -2.37 -13.22 -9.20
C ASP A 45 -3.04 -11.90 -9.56
N ILE A 46 -2.33 -10.80 -9.29
CA ILE A 46 -2.72 -9.45 -9.69
C ILE A 46 -1.84 -9.02 -10.87
N ALA A 47 -2.47 -8.72 -12.00
CA ALA A 47 -1.78 -8.06 -13.10
C ALA A 47 -1.34 -6.67 -12.66
N PHE A 48 -0.04 -6.38 -12.77
CA PHE A 48 0.56 -5.14 -12.29
C PHE A 48 1.38 -4.47 -13.39
N ASP A 49 0.84 -3.37 -13.94
CA ASP A 49 1.54 -2.52 -14.89
C ASP A 49 2.30 -1.42 -14.16
N ILE A 50 3.63 -1.54 -14.10
CA ILE A 50 4.46 -0.63 -13.31
C ILE A 50 4.39 0.81 -13.79
N GLU A 51 4.21 1.05 -15.09
CA GLU A 51 4.17 2.38 -15.66
C GLU A 51 2.87 3.09 -15.31
N ALA A 52 1.73 2.43 -15.52
CA ALA A 52 0.42 2.96 -15.16
C ALA A 52 0.28 3.18 -13.65
N MET A 53 0.80 2.24 -12.84
CA MET A 53 0.74 2.35 -11.39
C MET A 53 1.64 3.45 -10.86
N ALA A 54 2.86 3.61 -11.41
CA ALA A 54 3.75 4.72 -11.05
C ALA A 54 3.10 6.08 -11.38
N GLY A 55 2.49 6.20 -12.57
CA GLY A 55 1.74 7.39 -12.96
C GLY A 55 0.59 7.72 -12.02
N THR A 56 -0.12 6.71 -11.51
CA THR A 56 -1.26 6.89 -10.58
C THR A 56 -0.86 7.54 -9.26
N VAL A 57 0.34 7.24 -8.74
CA VAL A 57 0.85 7.82 -7.49
C VAL A 57 1.81 9.01 -7.71
N GLY A 58 2.01 9.42 -8.95
CA GLY A 58 2.90 10.53 -9.32
C GLY A 58 4.38 10.21 -9.10
N LEU A 59 4.78 8.95 -9.29
CA LEU A 59 6.16 8.49 -9.15
C LEU A 59 6.77 8.13 -10.49
N SER A 60 8.11 8.09 -10.54
CA SER A 60 8.81 7.48 -11.67
C SER A 60 8.69 5.95 -11.60
N THR A 61 8.88 5.28 -12.75
CA THR A 61 8.92 3.82 -12.79
C THR A 61 10.07 3.25 -11.96
N GLY A 62 11.20 3.97 -11.86
CA GLY A 62 12.34 3.61 -11.02
C GLY A 62 12.00 3.66 -9.52
N ASP A 63 11.33 4.73 -9.06
CA ASP A 63 10.91 4.84 -7.67
C ASP A 63 9.87 3.79 -7.30
N MET A 64 8.93 3.48 -8.21
CA MET A 64 7.98 2.39 -8.04
C MET A 64 8.70 1.04 -7.94
N ALA A 65 9.66 0.76 -8.84
CA ALA A 65 10.42 -0.48 -8.81
C ALA A 65 11.21 -0.63 -7.50
N ALA A 66 11.86 0.44 -7.03
CA ALA A 66 12.57 0.44 -5.76
C ALA A 66 11.64 0.20 -4.56
N ALA A 67 10.42 0.70 -4.59
CA ALA A 67 9.41 0.41 -3.57
C ALA A 67 8.98 -1.07 -3.64
N LEU A 68 8.71 -1.62 -4.83
CA LEU A 68 8.35 -3.03 -5.01
C LEU A 68 9.47 -3.97 -4.57
N ASP A 69 10.73 -3.64 -4.84
CA ASP A 69 11.90 -4.41 -4.41
C ASP A 69 11.99 -4.45 -2.88
N GLN A 70 11.82 -3.30 -2.21
CA GLN A 70 11.78 -3.23 -0.74
C GLN A 70 10.64 -4.07 -0.14
N LEU A 71 9.44 -4.02 -0.73
CA LEU A 71 8.29 -4.81 -0.27
C LEU A 71 8.50 -6.31 -0.50
N THR A 72 9.16 -6.67 -1.60
CA THR A 72 9.50 -8.06 -1.95
C THR A 72 10.57 -8.58 -1.00
N GLY A 73 11.63 -7.80 -0.74
CA GLY A 73 12.68 -8.13 0.23
C GLY A 73 12.17 -8.22 1.67
N GLY A 74 11.11 -7.47 2.00
CA GLY A 74 10.39 -7.56 3.28
C GLY A 74 9.39 -8.71 3.37
N GLY A 75 9.14 -9.46 2.28
CA GLY A 75 8.21 -10.59 2.27
C GLY A 75 6.73 -10.20 2.29
N LEU A 76 6.39 -8.92 2.10
CA LEU A 76 4.99 -8.46 2.08
C LEU A 76 4.30 -8.82 0.76
N ILE A 77 5.06 -8.79 -0.33
CA ILE A 77 4.58 -9.11 -1.67
C ILE A 77 5.56 -10.04 -2.38
N PHE A 78 5.06 -10.70 -3.42
CA PHE A 78 5.87 -11.25 -4.49
C PHE A 78 5.59 -10.46 -5.75
N TRP A 79 6.64 -9.98 -6.43
CA TRP A 79 6.52 -9.30 -7.71
C TRP A 79 7.53 -9.84 -8.71
N GLN A 80 7.02 -10.35 -9.83
CA GLN A 80 7.85 -10.87 -10.92
C GLN A 80 7.09 -10.82 -12.25
N ASN A 81 7.76 -10.37 -13.31
CA ASN A 81 7.23 -10.40 -14.69
C ASN A 81 5.82 -9.78 -14.84
N GLY A 82 5.54 -8.68 -14.14
CA GLY A 82 4.24 -8.00 -14.19
C GLY A 82 3.12 -8.67 -13.40
N VAL A 83 3.44 -9.69 -12.60
CA VAL A 83 2.52 -10.32 -11.67
C VAL A 83 2.89 -9.91 -10.25
N LEU A 84 1.88 -9.46 -9.49
CA LEU A 84 1.98 -9.15 -8.07
C LEU A 84 1.10 -10.11 -7.27
N ARG A 85 1.63 -10.63 -6.16
CA ARG A 85 0.87 -11.38 -5.15
C ARG A 85 1.12 -10.78 -3.79
N VAL A 86 0.09 -10.72 -2.96
CA VAL A 86 0.26 -10.31 -1.56
C VAL A 86 0.53 -11.56 -0.73
N MET A 87 1.70 -11.59 -0.08
CA MET A 87 2.17 -12.73 0.71
C MET A 87 1.77 -12.58 2.18
N ASP A 88 1.80 -11.35 2.69
CA ASP A 88 1.39 -11.02 4.05
C ASP A 88 0.39 -9.85 4.05
N PRO A 89 -0.92 -10.13 3.92
CA PRO A 89 -1.95 -9.10 3.86
C PRO A 89 -2.02 -8.26 5.15
N ASP A 90 -1.85 -8.91 6.31
CA ASP A 90 -1.91 -8.24 7.60
C ASP A 90 -0.72 -7.27 7.77
N GLY A 91 0.50 -7.73 7.45
CA GLY A 91 1.66 -6.85 7.44
C GLY A 91 1.58 -5.74 6.38
N LEU A 92 0.93 -5.98 5.24
CA LEU A 92 0.69 -4.95 4.24
C LEU A 92 -0.25 -3.85 4.76
N VAL A 93 -1.30 -4.22 5.52
CA VAL A 93 -2.20 -3.26 6.18
C VAL A 93 -1.46 -2.42 7.22
N ASP A 94 -0.65 -3.06 8.08
CA ASP A 94 0.16 -2.38 9.09
C ASP A 94 1.17 -1.41 8.46
N ALA A 95 1.93 -1.88 7.47
CA ALA A 95 2.93 -1.07 6.78
C ALA A 95 2.32 0.12 6.04
N ALA A 96 1.12 -0.04 5.46
CA ALA A 96 0.40 1.02 4.76
C ALA A 96 -0.13 2.12 5.69
N ARG A 97 -0.04 1.92 7.02
CA ARG A 97 -0.51 2.85 8.06
C ARG A 97 -1.89 3.40 7.73
N VAL A 98 -2.81 2.49 7.36
CA VAL A 98 -4.19 2.84 7.00
C VAL A 98 -5.03 2.75 8.26
N ASP A 99 -5.70 3.85 8.61
CA ASP A 99 -6.63 3.86 9.73
C ASP A 99 -7.81 2.91 9.45
N PRO A 100 -8.35 2.22 10.47
CA PRO A 100 -9.44 1.25 10.29
C PRO A 100 -10.71 1.87 9.67
N ALA A 101 -10.93 3.17 9.89
CA ALA A 101 -12.01 3.91 9.24
C ALA A 101 -11.80 4.03 7.72
N GLN A 102 -10.56 4.30 7.28
CA GLN A 102 -10.21 4.36 5.85
C GLN A 102 -10.27 2.96 5.21
N LEU A 103 -9.85 1.92 5.93
CA LEU A 103 -9.97 0.55 5.45
C LEU A 103 -11.44 0.15 5.25
N SER A 104 -12.30 0.51 6.19
CA SER A 104 -13.75 0.23 6.12
C SER A 104 -14.41 0.95 4.95
N ASP A 105 -14.01 2.18 4.66
CA ASP A 105 -14.47 2.95 3.49
C ASP A 105 -14.11 2.24 2.18
N TRP A 106 -12.86 1.79 2.03
CA TRP A 106 -12.41 1.07 0.83
C TRP A 106 -13.10 -0.28 0.62
N LEU A 107 -13.54 -0.93 1.70
CA LEU A 107 -14.26 -2.20 1.64
C LEU A 107 -15.76 -2.05 1.37
N SER A 108 -16.32 -0.86 1.60
CA SER A 108 -17.76 -0.61 1.47
C SER A 108 -18.16 -0.04 0.10
N ASN A 109 -17.18 0.26 -0.76
CA ASN A 109 -17.33 0.92 -2.07
C ASN A 109 -16.75 0.07 -3.20
#